data_AF-A0A8S3YVZ4-F1
#
_entry.id   AF-A0A8S3YVZ4-F1
#
_cell.length_a   1.000
_cell.length_b   1.000
_cell.length_c   1.000
_cell.angle_alpha   90.00
_cell.angle_beta   90.00
_cell.angle_gamma   90.00
#
_symmetry.space_group_name_H-M   'P 1'
#
loop_
_entity.id
_entity.type
_entity.pdbx_description
1 polymer ?
#
loop_
_entity_poly.entity_id
_entity_poly.type
_entity_poly.pdbx_seq_one_letter_code
_entity_poly.pdbx_strand_id
1 'polypeptide(L)'
;MVYKRPPNVRDVGPILRTVRDWLLGNEETSLVHRFEGYIAKRTQPPPNLPPGVCSKLSDNYYCTRDGRRESKPPLSIYDASRVLLGAGDKPPAIQEPVKPGFQYNWETGKPELEAKS
;
A
#
# COMPACT_ATOMS: atom_id res chain seq x y z
N MET A 1 7.51 -25.71 22.62
CA MET A 1 6.04 -25.77 22.61
C MET A 1 5.64 -26.61 21.41
N VAL A 2 5.27 -27.88 21.60
CA VAL A 2 4.98 -28.79 20.47
C VAL A 2 3.62 -28.40 19.90
N TYR A 3 3.60 -27.88 18.67
CA TYR A 3 2.37 -27.51 18.00
C TYR A 3 1.52 -28.76 17.74
N LYS A 4 0.34 -28.83 18.35
CA LYS A 4 -0.60 -29.95 18.14
C LYS A 4 -1.32 -29.73 16.81
N ARG A 5 -1.10 -30.64 15.85
CA ARG A 5 -1.74 -30.57 14.53
C ARG A 5 -3.27 -30.67 14.64
N PRO A 6 -4.02 -30.00 13.75
CA PRO A 6 -5.46 -30.13 13.72
C PRO A 6 -5.89 -31.57 13.40
N PRO A 7 -7.08 -32.00 13.85
CA PRO A 7 -7.50 -33.41 13.83
C PRO A 7 -7.73 -33.99 12.42
N ASN A 8 -7.95 -33.16 11.40
CA ASN A 8 -8.37 -33.58 10.06
C ASN A 8 -7.29 -33.32 8.99
N VAL A 9 -6.02 -33.56 9.34
CA VAL A 9 -4.87 -33.40 8.43
C VAL A 9 -4.47 -34.77 7.89
N ARG A 10 -4.33 -34.89 6.56
CA ARG A 10 -3.74 -36.09 5.94
C ARG A 10 -2.24 -35.91 5.88
N ASP A 11 -1.50 -36.79 6.53
CA ASP A 11 -0.05 -36.80 6.53
C ASP A 11 0.47 -38.20 6.14
N VAL A 12 1.75 -38.27 5.82
CA VAL A 12 2.43 -39.55 5.59
C VAL A 12 2.60 -40.33 6.90
N GLY A 13 2.83 -41.64 6.78
CA GLY A 13 3.08 -42.49 7.95
C GLY A 13 4.31 -42.02 8.76
N PRO A 14 4.40 -42.37 10.05
CA PRO A 14 5.41 -41.81 10.97
C PRO A 14 6.86 -42.02 10.50
N ILE A 15 7.16 -43.15 9.86
CA ILE A 15 8.50 -43.46 9.32
C ILE A 15 8.86 -42.52 8.15
N LEU A 16 7.95 -42.34 7.20
CA LEU A 16 8.16 -41.45 6.06
C LEU A 16 8.26 -39.98 6.51
N ARG A 17 7.48 -39.61 7.54
CA ARG A 17 7.56 -38.29 8.17
C ARG A 17 8.95 -38.03 8.74
N THR A 18 9.51 -38.97 9.50
CA THR A 18 10.87 -38.82 10.07
C THR A 18 11.95 -38.75 9.01
N VAL A 19 11.82 -39.53 7.92
CA VAL A 19 12.78 -39.47 6.80
C VAL A 19 12.71 -38.13 6.09
N ARG A 20 11.50 -37.60 5.84
CA ARG A 20 11.29 -36.26 5.27
C ARG A 20 11.91 -35.19 6.15
N ASP A 21 11.56 -35.17 7.44
CA ASP A 21 12.03 -34.15 8.38
C ASP A 21 13.57 -34.19 8.51
N TRP A 22 14.16 -35.38 8.45
CA TRP A 22 15.62 -35.56 8.41
C TRP A 22 16.25 -35.01 7.12
N LEU A 23 15.69 -35.32 5.94
CA LEU A 23 16.20 -34.84 4.65
C LEU A 23 16.07 -33.32 4.48
N LEU A 24 15.00 -32.72 5.04
CA LEU A 24 14.76 -31.27 4.97
C LEU A 24 15.50 -30.49 6.06
N GLY A 25 16.03 -31.16 7.09
CA GLY A 25 16.70 -30.53 8.22
C GLY A 25 15.78 -29.70 9.11
N ASN A 26 14.45 -29.87 8.99
CA ASN A 26 13.45 -29.20 9.80
C ASN A 26 12.24 -30.09 10.08
N GLU A 27 11.59 -29.87 11.23
CA GLU A 27 10.31 -30.50 11.52
C GLU A 27 9.18 -29.65 10.91
N GLU A 28 8.59 -30.11 9.80
CA GLU A 28 7.46 -29.42 9.19
C GLU A 28 6.23 -29.47 10.11
N THR A 29 5.91 -28.31 10.69
CA THR A 29 4.73 -28.13 11.55
C THR A 29 3.45 -27.99 10.73
N SER A 30 3.51 -27.30 9.59
CA SER A 30 2.43 -27.13 8.62
C SER A 30 2.76 -27.82 7.32
N LEU A 31 1.80 -28.59 6.78
CA LEU A 31 1.94 -29.20 5.46
C LEU A 31 1.64 -28.17 4.38
N VAL A 32 2.24 -28.34 3.20
CA VAL A 32 2.01 -27.47 2.02
C VAL A 32 0.57 -27.53 1.53
N HIS A 33 -0.10 -28.67 1.70
CA HIS A 33 -1.48 -28.84 1.28
C HIS A 33 -2.47 -28.20 2.26
N ARG A 34 -3.57 -27.69 1.70
CA ARG A 34 -4.65 -27.02 2.43
C ARG A 34 -5.59 -28.04 3.05
N PHE A 35 -5.33 -28.40 4.30
CA PHE A 35 -6.19 -29.29 5.09
C PHE A 35 -7.13 -28.53 6.01
N GLU A 36 -8.18 -29.22 6.46
CA GLU A 36 -9.11 -28.70 7.43
C GLU A 36 -8.39 -28.37 8.75
N GLY A 37 -8.64 -27.17 9.29
CA GLY A 37 -7.95 -26.62 10.47
C GLY A 37 -6.86 -25.59 10.14
N TYR A 38 -6.27 -25.64 8.94
CA TYR A 38 -5.37 -24.58 8.43
C TYR A 38 -6.09 -23.57 7.53
N ILE A 39 -7.30 -23.90 7.10
CA ILE A 39 -8.15 -23.03 6.28
C ILE A 39 -9.43 -22.67 7.02
N ALA A 40 -9.93 -21.46 6.76
CA ALA A 40 -11.27 -21.07 7.19
C ALA A 40 -12.34 -21.95 6.52
N LYS A 41 -13.49 -22.11 7.17
CA LYS A 41 -14.64 -22.85 6.64
C LYS A 41 -15.13 -22.22 5.32
N ARG A 42 -15.75 -23.03 4.46
CA ARG A 42 -16.36 -22.52 3.21
C ARG A 42 -17.58 -21.64 3.50
N THR A 43 -18.38 -22.03 4.48
CA THR A 43 -19.53 -21.26 4.95
C THR A 43 -19.08 -20.31 6.05
N GLN A 44 -19.34 -19.02 5.86
CA GLN A 44 -19.05 -17.96 6.82
C GLN A 44 -20.37 -17.40 7.39
N PRO A 45 -20.41 -16.97 8.65
CA PRO A 45 -21.58 -16.28 9.20
C PRO A 45 -21.80 -14.96 8.45
N PRO A 46 -23.04 -14.43 8.45
CA PRO A 46 -23.31 -13.13 7.84
C PRO A 46 -22.47 -12.03 8.51
N PRO A 47 -21.72 -11.21 7.75
CA PRO A 47 -20.91 -10.15 8.32
C PRO A 47 -21.74 -8.93 8.71
N ASN A 48 -21.33 -8.22 9.76
CA ASN A 48 -21.83 -6.88 10.09
C ASN A 48 -20.71 -5.87 9.85
N LEU A 49 -20.72 -5.21 8.68
CA LEU A 49 -19.65 -4.30 8.28
C LEU A 49 -19.88 -2.90 8.88
N PRO A 50 -18.81 -2.21 9.32
CA PRO A 50 -18.94 -0.83 9.79
C PRO A 50 -19.37 0.08 8.64
N PRO A 51 -20.15 1.14 8.92
CA PRO A 51 -20.55 2.10 7.90
C PRO A 51 -19.35 2.92 7.40
N GLY A 52 -19.43 3.38 6.15
CA GLY A 52 -18.43 4.29 5.59
C GLY A 52 -18.48 5.69 6.20
N VAL A 53 -17.42 6.48 6.01
CA VAL A 53 -17.25 7.82 6.60
C VAL A 53 -18.36 8.82 6.24
N CYS A 54 -19.05 8.62 5.11
CA CYS A 54 -20.15 9.46 4.65
C CYS A 54 -21.53 8.96 5.10
N SER A 55 -21.62 8.02 6.05
CA SER A 55 -22.90 7.59 6.64
C SER A 55 -23.25 8.46 7.86
N LYS A 56 -23.37 9.77 7.62
CA LYS A 56 -23.72 10.77 8.65
C LYS A 56 -25.13 11.31 8.38
N LEU A 57 -25.91 11.50 9.44
CA LEU A 57 -27.30 11.98 9.38
C LEU A 57 -27.40 13.49 9.10
N SER A 58 -26.43 14.28 9.57
CA SER A 58 -26.35 15.73 9.38
C SER A 58 -24.96 16.14 8.90
N ASP A 59 -24.82 17.38 8.42
CA ASP A 59 -23.55 17.97 7.96
C ASP A 59 -22.78 17.11 6.94
N ASN A 60 -23.52 16.56 5.99
CA ASN A 60 -23.02 15.59 5.00
C ASN A 60 -23.53 15.88 3.58
N TYR A 61 -23.52 17.16 3.22
CA TYR A 61 -23.93 17.61 1.90
C TYR A 61 -22.98 17.07 0.83
N TYR A 62 -23.52 16.57 -0.29
CA TYR A 62 -22.69 16.02 -1.37
C TYR A 62 -21.75 17.08 -1.98
N CYS A 63 -22.19 18.33 -2.05
CA CYS A 63 -21.43 19.42 -2.65
C CYS A 63 -20.09 19.73 -1.96
N THR A 64 -19.97 19.46 -0.65
CA THR A 64 -18.73 19.72 0.11
C THR A 64 -17.71 18.58 0.02
N ARG A 65 -18.07 17.46 -0.61
CA ARG A 65 -17.21 16.27 -0.74
C ARG A 65 -17.07 15.77 -2.18
N ASP A 66 -17.65 16.50 -3.14
CA ASP A 66 -17.64 16.12 -4.55
C ASP A 66 -16.31 16.50 -5.22
N GLY A 67 -15.27 15.71 -4.98
CA GLY A 67 -13.94 15.90 -5.58
C GLY A 67 -13.95 15.83 -7.12
N ARG A 68 -14.98 15.24 -7.74
CA ARG A 68 -15.13 15.24 -9.20
C ARG A 68 -15.35 16.65 -9.76
N ARG A 69 -15.97 17.54 -8.97
CA ARG A 69 -16.18 18.96 -9.32
C ARG A 69 -15.04 19.87 -8.91
N GLU A 70 -14.14 19.39 -8.06
CA GLU A 70 -12.93 20.13 -7.65
C GLU A 70 -11.83 20.08 -8.71
N SER A 71 -11.89 19.13 -9.65
CA SER A 71 -10.98 19.03 -10.77
C SER A 71 -11.09 20.27 -11.68
N LYS A 72 -10.08 21.13 -11.63
CA LYS A 72 -9.95 22.30 -12.51
C LYS A 72 -9.21 21.92 -13.81
N PRO A 73 -9.46 22.63 -14.91
CA PRO A 73 -8.60 22.55 -16.10
C PRO A 73 -7.12 22.83 -15.72
N PRO A 74 -6.16 22.24 -16.43
CA PRO A 74 -4.74 22.48 -16.16
C PRO A 74 -4.40 23.96 -16.33
N LEU A 75 -3.51 24.47 -15.48
CA LEU A 75 -2.98 25.82 -15.59
C LEU A 75 -2.00 25.89 -16.77
N SER A 76 -2.23 26.81 -17.72
CA SER A 76 -1.27 27.08 -18.79
C SER A 76 -0.12 27.94 -18.24
N ILE A 77 1.08 27.37 -18.16
CA ILE A 77 2.30 28.07 -17.69
C ILE A 77 2.87 28.96 -18.80
N TYR A 78 2.70 28.54 -20.07
CA TYR A 78 3.15 29.28 -21.24
C TYR A 78 2.10 29.17 -22.35
N ASP A 79 1.71 30.32 -22.91
CA ASP A 79 0.78 30.42 -24.04
C ASP A 79 1.32 31.46 -25.01
N ALA A 80 1.67 31.04 -26.24
CA ALA A 80 2.22 31.94 -27.24
C ALA A 80 1.21 32.99 -27.74
N SER A 81 -0.10 32.73 -27.56
CA SER A 81 -1.19 33.62 -27.98
C SER A 81 -1.56 34.68 -26.94
N ARG A 82 -1.08 34.54 -25.69
CA ARG A 82 -1.35 35.46 -24.58
C ARG A 82 -0.04 35.96 -24.01
N VAL A 83 0.14 37.28 -23.96
CA VAL A 83 1.29 37.89 -23.26
C VAL A 83 1.05 37.72 -21.74
N LEU A 84 1.43 36.57 -21.21
CA LEU A 84 1.32 36.22 -19.78
C LEU A 84 2.57 36.63 -18.98
N LEU A 85 3.60 37.13 -19.66
CA LEU A 85 4.78 37.71 -19.05
C LEU A 85 4.41 39.12 -18.56
N GLY A 86 4.28 39.29 -17.24
CA GLY A 86 4.17 40.61 -16.63
C GLY A 86 5.36 41.47 -17.06
N ALA A 87 5.07 42.58 -17.75
CA ALA A 87 6.06 43.57 -18.09
C ALA A 87 6.62 44.17 -16.78
N GLY A 88 7.82 43.77 -16.35
CA GLY A 88 8.52 44.52 -15.30
C GLY A 88 9.58 43.84 -14.44
N ASP A 89 9.67 42.51 -14.37
CA ASP A 89 10.68 41.91 -13.48
C ASP A 89 12.02 41.71 -14.20
N LYS A 90 13.06 42.37 -13.66
CA LYS A 90 14.46 42.25 -14.08
C LYS A 90 14.84 40.79 -14.29
N PRO A 91 15.69 40.47 -15.29
CA PRO A 91 16.15 39.10 -15.49
C PRO A 91 16.74 38.59 -14.16
N PRO A 92 16.21 37.50 -13.58
CA PRO A 92 16.78 36.98 -12.36
C PRO A 92 18.23 36.55 -12.66
N ALA A 93 19.13 36.87 -11.73
CA ALA A 93 20.49 36.32 -11.72
C ALA A 93 20.43 34.81 -11.94
N ILE A 94 21.42 34.25 -12.64
CA ILE A 94 21.53 32.82 -13.04
C ILE A 94 20.98 31.93 -11.91
N GLN A 95 19.74 31.47 -12.06
CA GLN A 95 19.10 30.58 -11.10
C GLN A 95 19.61 29.17 -11.41
N GLU A 96 20.02 28.44 -10.38
CA GLU A 96 20.28 27.02 -10.53
C GLU A 96 19.04 26.33 -11.13
N PRO A 97 19.23 25.35 -12.04
CA PRO A 97 18.10 24.68 -12.67
C PRO A 97 17.19 24.06 -11.60
N VAL A 98 15.92 24.47 -11.59
CA VAL A 98 14.92 23.93 -10.66
C VAL A 98 14.68 22.46 -10.99
N LYS A 99 14.88 21.58 -9.99
CA LYS A 99 14.61 20.15 -10.12
C LYS A 99 13.12 19.88 -9.82
N PRO A 100 12.47 18.94 -10.52
CA PRO A 100 11.05 18.61 -10.30
C PRO A 100 10.76 17.88 -8.97
N GLY A 101 11.77 17.68 -8.11
CA GLY A 101 11.67 17.01 -6.82
C GLY A 101 13.05 16.73 -6.22
N PHE A 102 13.08 16.14 -5.04
CA PHE A 102 14.31 15.74 -4.34
C PHE A 102 14.71 14.31 -4.73
N GLN A 103 16.02 14.02 -4.68
CA GLN A 103 16.53 12.67 -4.93
C GLN A 103 16.24 11.76 -3.72
N TYR A 104 15.91 10.50 -3.99
CA TYR A 104 15.73 9.46 -2.97
C TYR A 104 17.03 8.70 -2.77
N ASN A 105 17.49 8.58 -1.53
CA ASN A 105 18.65 7.78 -1.19
C ASN A 105 18.20 6.38 -0.72
N TRP A 106 18.52 5.35 -1.51
CA TRP A 106 18.19 3.95 -1.19
C TRP A 106 19.06 3.33 -0.09
N GLU A 107 20.24 3.89 0.21
CA GLU A 107 21.11 3.39 1.27
C GLU A 107 20.61 3.83 2.65
N THR A 108 20.18 5.08 2.78
CA THR A 108 19.64 5.63 4.04
C THR A 108 18.13 5.47 4.16
N GLY A 109 17.44 5.17 3.05
CA GLY A 109 15.98 5.07 2.98
C GLY A 109 15.25 6.41 3.17
N LYS A 110 15.95 7.53 2.92
CA LYS A 110 15.43 8.88 3.15
C LYS A 110 15.62 9.79 1.93
N PRO A 111 14.73 10.78 1.71
CA PRO A 111 14.96 11.82 0.71
C PRO A 111 16.09 12.76 1.14
N GLU A 112 16.82 13.33 0.17
CA GLU A 112 18.01 14.17 0.39
C GLU A 112 17.75 15.40 1.31
N LEU A 113 16.51 15.87 1.39
CA LEU A 113 16.10 16.97 2.29
C LEU A 113 16.40 16.69 3.77
N GLU A 114 16.14 15.47 4.22
CA GLU A 114 16.31 15.08 5.63
C GLU A 114 17.75 14.72 5.96
N ALA A 115 18.63 14.60 4.96
CA ALA A 115 20.05 14.34 5.16
C ALA A 115 20.85 15.61 5.50
N LYS A 116 20.25 16.80 5.31
CA LYS A 116 20.87 18.12 5.57
C LYS A 116 20.37 18.80 6.85
N SER A 117 19.44 18.18 7.59
CA SER A 117 18.96 18.62 8.92
C SER A 117 19.62 17.81 10.02
#